data_AF-A0A6B2BW62-F1
#
_entry.id   AF-A0A6B2BW62-F1
#
_cell.length_a   1.000
_cell.length_b   1.000
_cell.length_c   1.000
_cell.angle_alpha   90.00
_cell.angle_beta   90.00
_cell.angle_gamma   90.00
#
_symmetry.space_group_name_H-M   'P 1'
#
loop_
_entity.id
_entity.type
_entity.pdbx_description
1 polymer ?
#
loop_
_entity_poly.entity_id
_entity_poly.type
_entity_poly.pdbx_seq_one_letter_code
_entity_poly.pdbx_strand_id
1 'polypeptide(L)'
;MREGVLYQFIAWILLGIGITYVFTLTIGSSFAGFHHMVTENFGLGMLALVPLAIFLLIGAIISLIGLWGKFIPGVKKLANVNPEFSTSSTFVNLGLFWGTLLMLIGALTVMIVVGVFIMMISFILIILGYIGILLLCFKLNDFEKNSLYLAAGILFLIGIIFPILDFVAWILLYIALVESLRKANSQATQIPPFTPSPQPLA
;
A
#
# COMPACT_ATOMS: atom_id res chain seq x y z
N MET A 1 4.00 -11.09 2.20
CA MET A 1 4.29 -9.67 2.49
C MET A 1 4.88 -8.96 1.27
N ARG A 2 6.07 -9.35 0.77
CA ARG A 2 6.70 -8.79 -0.44
C ARG A 2 5.74 -8.55 -1.62
N GLU A 3 5.02 -9.59 -2.04
CA GLU A 3 4.07 -9.49 -3.17
C GLU A 3 2.96 -8.46 -2.91
N GLY A 4 2.51 -8.33 -1.66
CA GLY A 4 1.51 -7.32 -1.29
C GLY A 4 2.03 -5.90 -1.42
N VAL A 5 3.29 -5.66 -1.05
CA VAL A 5 3.97 -4.36 -1.24
C VAL A 5 4.11 -4.03 -2.73
N LEU A 6 4.41 -5.04 -3.57
CA LEU A 6 4.47 -4.88 -5.03
C LEU A 6 3.12 -4.49 -5.62
N TYR A 7 2.04 -5.17 -5.21
CA TYR A 7 0.69 -4.82 -5.66
C TYR A 7 0.31 -3.39 -5.24
N GLN A 8 0.73 -2.94 -4.05
CA GLN A 8 0.49 -1.57 -3.60
C GLN A 8 1.22 -0.54 -4.47
N PHE A 9 2.46 -0.85 -4.85
CA PHE A 9 3.22 -0.03 -5.80
C PHE A 9 2.55 0.03 -7.18
N ILE A 10 2.07 -1.10 -7.72
CA ILE A 10 1.34 -1.14 -9.00
C ILE A 10 0.04 -0.34 -8.93
N ALA A 11 -0.69 -0.46 -7.82
CA ALA A 11 -1.90 0.31 -7.59
C ALA A 11 -1.62 1.82 -7.58
N TRP A 12 -0.55 2.27 -6.91
CA TRP A 12 -0.13 3.67 -6.92
C TRP A 12 0.23 4.20 -8.30
N ILE A 13 0.90 3.39 -9.14
CA ILE A 13 1.19 3.79 -10.54
C ILE A 13 -0.11 3.98 -11.32
N LEU A 14 -1.04 3.03 -11.22
CA LEU A 14 -2.33 3.10 -11.92
C LEU A 14 -3.16 4.29 -11.48
N LEU A 15 -3.19 4.57 -10.17
CA LEU A 15 -3.86 5.76 -9.63
C LEU A 15 -3.17 7.05 -10.08
N GLY A 16 -1.84 7.10 -10.08
CA GLY A 16 -1.07 8.25 -10.55
C GLY A 16 -1.31 8.55 -12.04
N ILE A 17 -1.40 7.52 -12.88
CA ILE A 17 -1.75 7.67 -14.30
C ILE A 17 -3.18 8.20 -14.44
N GLY A 18 -4.13 7.64 -13.69
CA GLY A 18 -5.52 8.09 -13.70
C GLY A 18 -5.68 9.55 -13.29
N ILE A 19 -5.00 9.99 -12.22
CA ILE A 19 -4.99 11.37 -11.76
C ILE A 19 -4.34 12.29 -12.82
N THR A 20 -3.19 11.91 -13.37
CA THR A 20 -2.50 12.71 -14.39
C THR A 20 -3.37 12.88 -15.63
N TYR A 21 -4.03 11.82 -16.08
CA TYR A 21 -4.94 11.85 -17.23
C TYR A 21 -6.09 12.84 -17.01
N VAL A 22 -6.73 12.80 -15.83
CA VAL A 22 -7.81 13.74 -15.48
C VAL A 22 -7.31 15.16 -15.31
N PHE A 23 -6.15 15.34 -14.69
CA PHE A 23 -5.54 16.65 -14.53
C PHE A 23 -5.26 17.29 -15.89
N THR A 24 -4.66 16.54 -16.83
CA THR A 24 -4.40 17.00 -18.19
C THR A 24 -5.70 17.29 -18.95
N LEU A 25 -6.74 16.46 -18.84
CA LEU A 25 -8.02 16.71 -19.48
C LEU A 25 -8.73 17.94 -18.91
N THR A 26 -8.79 18.07 -17.58
CA THR A 26 -9.52 19.15 -16.88
C THR A 26 -8.82 20.49 -17.05
N ILE A 27 -7.48 20.50 -16.98
CA ILE A 27 -6.70 21.71 -17.22
C ILE A 27 -6.66 22.02 -18.71
N GLY A 28 -6.44 21.04 -19.58
CA GLY A 28 -6.49 21.20 -21.03
C GLY A 28 -7.83 21.78 -21.49
N SER A 29 -8.96 21.31 -20.94
CA SER A 29 -10.29 21.88 -21.21
C SER A 29 -10.49 23.26 -20.60
N SER A 30 -9.86 23.57 -19.46
CA SER A 30 -9.91 24.89 -18.84
C SER A 30 -9.10 25.94 -19.63
N PHE A 31 -7.96 25.54 -20.21
CA PHE A 31 -7.13 26.41 -21.06
C PHE A 31 -7.68 26.52 -22.49
N ALA A 32 -8.27 25.47 -23.06
CA ALA A 32 -8.98 25.53 -24.33
C ALA A 32 -10.36 26.22 -24.21
N GLY A 33 -10.91 26.28 -22.99
CA GLY A 33 -12.24 26.80 -22.67
C GLY A 33 -12.40 28.32 -22.68
N PHE A 34 -11.34 29.10 -22.87
CA PHE A 34 -11.50 30.55 -23.10
C PHE A 34 -12.14 30.87 -24.47
N HIS A 35 -12.26 29.89 -25.37
CA HIS A 35 -12.77 30.11 -26.74
C HIS A 35 -14.20 29.56 -27.02
N HIS A 36 -14.78 28.71 -26.17
CA HIS A 36 -16.08 28.03 -26.47
C HIS A 36 -16.93 27.73 -25.20
N MET A 37 -17.10 28.73 -24.33
CA MET A 37 -17.64 28.51 -22.98
C MET A 37 -19.16 28.21 -22.89
N VAL A 38 -19.98 28.32 -23.95
CA VAL A 38 -21.45 28.43 -23.72
C VAL A 38 -22.36 27.35 -24.33
N THR A 39 -21.96 26.49 -25.28
CA THR A 39 -23.00 25.73 -26.02
C THR A 39 -22.99 24.19 -26.06
N GLU A 40 -21.91 23.44 -25.78
CA GLU A 40 -21.96 21.96 -25.99
C GLU A 40 -21.19 21.06 -24.97
N ASN A 41 -20.77 21.57 -23.81
CA ASN A 41 -19.74 20.89 -23.00
C ASN A 41 -20.20 19.87 -21.94
N PHE A 42 -21.49 19.50 -21.86
CA PHE A 42 -21.94 18.51 -20.87
C PHE A 42 -21.44 17.08 -21.18
N GLY A 43 -21.20 16.77 -22.46
CA GLY A 43 -20.75 15.44 -22.91
C GLY A 43 -19.25 15.16 -22.70
N LEU A 44 -18.38 16.16 -22.90
CA LEU A 44 -16.93 16.00 -22.79
C LEU A 44 -16.45 15.87 -21.33
N GLY A 45 -17.10 16.56 -20.40
CA GLY A 45 -16.84 16.38 -18.96
C GLY A 45 -17.21 14.97 -18.47
N MET A 46 -18.34 14.41 -18.95
CA MET A 46 -18.71 13.03 -18.66
C MET A 46 -17.74 12.00 -19.29
N LEU A 47 -17.23 12.25 -20.51
CA LEU A 47 -16.24 11.39 -21.16
C LEU A 47 -14.89 11.35 -20.42
N ALA A 48 -14.50 12.41 -19.71
CA ALA A 48 -13.29 12.41 -18.89
C ALA A 48 -13.45 11.66 -17.55
N LEU A 49 -14.69 11.58 -17.04
CA LEU A 49 -15.01 10.91 -15.77
C LEU A 49 -15.04 9.38 -15.89
N VAL A 50 -15.37 8.84 -17.07
CA VAL A 50 -15.43 7.39 -17.29
C VAL A 50 -14.05 6.72 -17.16
N PRO A 51 -12.98 7.19 -17.84
CA PRO A 51 -11.63 6.66 -17.66
C PRO A 51 -11.14 6.81 -16.22
N LEU A 52 -11.41 7.95 -15.57
CA LEU A 52 -11.06 8.16 -14.15
C LEU A 52 -11.68 7.08 -13.26
N ALA A 53 -12.99 6.85 -13.39
CA ALA A 53 -13.70 5.85 -12.60
C ALA A 53 -13.12 4.46 -12.83
N ILE A 54 -12.75 4.12 -14.07
CA ILE A 54 -12.13 2.83 -14.42
C ILE A 54 -10.74 2.71 -13.75
N PHE A 55 -9.86 3.71 -13.89
CA PHE A 55 -8.53 3.66 -13.28
C PHE A 55 -8.60 3.65 -11.74
N LEU A 56 -9.52 4.39 -11.14
CA LEU A 56 -9.77 4.36 -9.69
C LEU A 56 -10.23 2.99 -9.23
N LEU A 57 -11.22 2.40 -9.92
CA LEU A 57 -11.75 1.09 -9.58
C LEU A 57 -10.68 0.00 -9.72
N ILE A 58 -9.94 -0.03 -10.84
CA ILE A 58 -8.89 -1.01 -11.06
C ILE A 58 -7.77 -0.84 -10.02
N GLY A 59 -7.29 0.38 -9.80
CA GLY A 59 -6.25 0.67 -8.81
C GLY A 59 -6.68 0.28 -7.40
N ALA A 60 -7.93 0.59 -7.02
CA ALA A 60 -8.50 0.21 -5.74
C ALA A 60 -8.62 -1.31 -5.57
N ILE A 61 -9.08 -2.03 -6.59
CA ILE A 61 -9.19 -3.50 -6.56
C ILE A 61 -7.82 -4.13 -6.39
N ILE A 62 -6.81 -3.67 -7.15
CA ILE A 62 -5.43 -4.19 -7.04
C ILE A 62 -4.85 -3.90 -5.66
N SER A 63 -5.04 -2.68 -5.15
CA SER A 63 -4.64 -2.29 -3.78
C SER A 63 -5.25 -3.24 -2.74
N LEU A 64 -6.55 -3.51 -2.84
CA LEU A 64 -7.25 -4.44 -1.95
C LEU A 64 -6.72 -5.87 -2.04
N ILE A 65 -6.53 -6.39 -3.25
CA ILE A 65 -5.99 -7.74 -3.45
C ILE A 65 -4.57 -7.82 -2.88
N GLY A 66 -3.74 -6.79 -3.08
CA GLY A 66 -2.39 -6.70 -2.53
C GLY A 66 -2.36 -6.68 -1.01
N LEU A 67 -3.15 -5.79 -0.41
CA LEU A 67 -3.29 -5.62 1.03
C LEU A 67 -3.86 -6.89 1.69
N TRP A 68 -5.01 -7.36 1.21
CA TRP A 68 -5.76 -8.46 1.82
C TRP A 68 -5.16 -9.83 1.52
N GLY A 69 -4.74 -10.08 0.28
CA GLY A 69 -4.26 -11.39 -0.13
C GLY A 69 -2.84 -11.69 0.33
N LYS A 70 -1.97 -10.67 0.46
CA LYS A 70 -0.52 -10.90 0.60
C LYS A 70 0.18 -10.05 1.66
N PHE A 71 -0.23 -8.81 1.88
CA PHE A 71 0.41 -7.94 2.86
C PHE A 71 -0.02 -8.27 4.28
N ILE A 72 -1.31 -8.09 4.61
CA ILE A 72 -1.88 -8.31 5.94
C ILE A 72 -1.62 -9.73 6.46
N PRO A 73 -1.84 -10.81 5.67
CA PRO A 73 -1.51 -12.16 6.12
C PRO A 73 -0.01 -12.35 6.38
N GLY A 74 0.83 -11.63 5.64
CA GLY A 74 2.28 -11.61 5.88
C GLY A 74 2.63 -11.01 7.23
N VAL A 75 2.07 -9.84 7.56
CA VAL A 75 2.30 -9.19 8.85
C VAL A 75 1.77 -10.05 10.01
N LYS A 76 0.60 -10.68 9.85
CA LYS A 76 0.05 -11.62 10.85
C LYS A 76 0.95 -12.82 11.08
N LYS A 77 1.54 -13.38 10.02
CA LYS A 77 2.52 -14.48 10.15
C LYS A 77 3.76 -14.02 10.94
N LEU A 78 4.26 -12.81 10.71
CA LEU A 78 5.36 -12.25 11.52
C LEU A 78 4.97 -12.12 12.99
N ALA A 79 3.77 -11.62 13.29
CA ALA A 79 3.25 -11.50 14.65
C ALA A 79 3.07 -12.85 15.37
N ASN A 80 2.73 -13.91 14.64
CA ASN A 80 2.65 -15.25 15.20
C ASN A 80 4.01 -15.86 15.52
N VAL A 81 5.07 -15.44 14.82
CA VAL A 81 6.45 -15.92 15.04
C VAL A 81 7.13 -15.13 16.14
N ASN A 82 6.97 -13.80 16.17
CA ASN A 82 7.48 -12.96 17.24
C ASN A 82 6.36 -12.01 17.74
N PRO A 83 5.95 -12.12 19.02
CA PRO A 83 4.87 -11.32 19.59
C PRO A 83 5.14 -9.81 19.59
N GLU A 84 6.39 -9.38 19.46
CA GLU A 84 6.73 -7.95 19.32
C GLU A 84 6.04 -7.32 18.10
N PHE A 85 5.74 -8.08 17.04
CA PHE A 85 5.04 -7.56 15.85
C PHE A 85 3.51 -7.51 15.99
N SER A 86 2.92 -8.04 17.08
CA SER A 86 1.47 -8.13 17.27
C SER A 86 0.76 -6.78 17.29
N THR A 87 1.35 -5.78 17.94
CA THR A 87 0.81 -4.41 17.98
C THR A 87 0.76 -3.81 16.58
N SER A 88 1.88 -3.86 15.86
CA SER A 88 1.98 -3.33 14.49
C SER A 88 1.03 -4.05 13.54
N SER A 89 0.92 -5.37 13.65
CA SER A 89 -0.03 -6.19 12.89
C SER A 89 -1.49 -5.79 13.14
N THR A 90 -1.84 -5.48 14.40
CA THR A 90 -3.19 -5.07 14.76
C THR A 90 -3.52 -3.71 14.18
N PHE A 91 -2.61 -2.73 14.29
CA PHE A 91 -2.80 -1.40 13.70
C PHE A 91 -2.89 -1.45 12.17
N VAL A 92 -2.04 -2.22 11.50
CA VAL A 92 -2.11 -2.42 10.04
C VAL A 92 -3.44 -3.07 9.65
N ASN A 93 -3.83 -4.14 10.34
CA ASN A 93 -5.08 -4.85 10.03
C ASN A 93 -6.33 -4.05 10.40
N LEU A 94 -6.28 -3.17 11.40
CA LEU A 94 -7.44 -2.35 11.74
C LEU A 94 -7.52 -1.14 10.80
N GLY A 95 -6.40 -0.44 10.63
CA GLY A 95 -6.35 0.83 9.93
C GLY A 95 -6.35 0.70 8.41
N LEU A 96 -5.44 -0.09 7.83
CA LEU A 96 -5.37 -0.22 6.36
C LEU A 96 -6.50 -1.09 5.81
N PHE A 97 -6.88 -2.17 6.49
CA PHE A 97 -7.96 -3.02 5.99
C PHE A 97 -9.32 -2.32 6.03
N TRP A 98 -9.77 -1.91 7.23
CA TRP A 98 -11.08 -1.29 7.37
C TRP A 98 -11.09 0.13 6.82
N GLY A 99 -9.98 0.87 6.93
CA GLY A 99 -9.83 2.18 6.33
C GLY A 99 -9.97 2.12 4.81
N THR A 100 -9.19 1.30 4.09
CA THR A 100 -9.30 1.21 2.63
C THR A 100 -10.68 0.70 2.18
N LEU A 101 -11.28 -0.23 2.93
CA LEU A 101 -12.64 -0.72 2.63
C LEU A 101 -13.70 0.38 2.79
N LEU A 102 -13.68 1.09 3.92
CA LEU A 102 -14.58 2.22 4.17
C LEU A 102 -14.33 3.36 3.17
N MET A 103 -13.10 3.57 2.72
CA MET A 103 -12.78 4.57 1.71
C MET A 103 -13.53 4.30 0.41
N LEU A 104 -13.58 3.04 -0.02
CA LEU A 104 -14.28 2.68 -1.25
C LEU A 104 -15.79 2.78 -1.10
N ILE A 105 -16.33 2.30 0.02
CA ILE A 105 -17.76 2.44 0.30
C ILE A 105 -18.14 3.92 0.35
N GLY A 106 -17.32 4.75 0.99
CA GLY A 106 -17.48 6.20 1.04
C GLY A 106 -17.40 6.86 -0.34
N ALA A 107 -16.43 6.47 -1.16
CA ALA A 107 -16.28 6.98 -2.53
C ALA A 107 -17.49 6.61 -3.42
N LEU A 108 -18.00 5.38 -3.31
CA LEU A 108 -19.18 4.93 -4.05
C LEU A 108 -20.46 5.65 -3.60
N THR A 109 -20.54 6.01 -2.32
CA THR A 109 -21.71 6.69 -1.73
C THR A 109 -21.56 8.21 -1.70
N VAL A 110 -20.53 8.79 -2.34
CA VAL A 110 -20.22 10.22 -2.25
C VAL A 110 -21.32 11.14 -2.80
N MET A 111 -22.14 10.63 -3.73
CA MET A 111 -23.31 11.36 -4.24
C MET A 111 -24.36 11.63 -3.15
N ILE A 112 -24.29 10.89 -2.04
CA ILE A 112 -25.10 11.08 -0.85
C ILE A 112 -24.20 11.76 0.19
N VAL A 113 -24.70 12.78 0.88
CA VAL A 113 -23.95 13.52 1.93
C VAL A 113 -23.32 12.57 2.98
N VAL A 114 -23.94 11.42 3.22
CA VAL A 114 -23.44 10.36 4.10
C VAL A 114 -22.05 9.83 3.68
N GLY A 115 -21.76 9.76 2.37
CA GLY A 115 -20.48 9.26 1.86
C GLY A 115 -19.28 10.10 2.33
N VAL A 116 -19.46 11.42 2.45
CA VAL A 116 -18.41 12.33 2.95
C VAL A 116 -18.01 12.00 4.39
N PHE A 117 -18.98 11.73 5.26
CA PHE A 117 -18.72 11.34 6.65
C PHE A 117 -18.00 9.99 6.73
N ILE A 118 -18.41 9.02 5.91
CA ILE A 118 -17.75 7.71 5.84
C ILE A 118 -16.29 7.85 5.38
N MET A 119 -16.02 8.68 4.36
CA MET A 119 -14.66 8.94 3.89
C MET A 119 -13.80 9.62 4.95
N MET A 120 -14.37 10.51 5.78
CA MET A 120 -13.65 11.14 6.87
C MET A 120 -13.22 10.13 7.94
N ILE A 121 -14.11 9.23 8.34
CA ILE A 121 -13.81 8.14 9.30
C ILE A 121 -12.76 7.19 8.71
N SER A 122 -12.93 6.84 7.44
CA SER A 122 -11.97 6.03 6.68
C SER A 122 -10.57 6.64 6.69
N PHE A 123 -10.46 7.96 6.44
CA PHE A 123 -9.18 8.64 6.40
C PHE A 123 -8.42 8.53 7.73
N ILE A 124 -9.14 8.68 8.85
CA ILE A 124 -8.57 8.50 10.20
C ILE A 124 -8.08 7.06 10.40
N LEU A 125 -8.86 6.06 9.98
CA LEU A 125 -8.46 4.65 10.05
C LEU A 125 -7.20 4.38 9.20
N ILE A 126 -7.14 4.91 7.98
CA ILE A 126 -5.97 4.75 7.10
C ILE A 126 -4.71 5.29 7.79
N ILE A 127 -4.77 6.48 8.42
CA ILE A 127 -3.65 7.06 9.18
C ILE A 127 -3.19 6.09 10.29
N LEU A 128 -4.11 5.49 11.05
CA LEU A 128 -3.76 4.48 12.06
C LEU A 128 -3.04 3.28 11.45
N GLY A 129 -3.43 2.89 10.23
CA GLY A 129 -2.77 1.84 9.47
C GLY A 129 -1.34 2.20 9.07
N TYR A 130 -1.10 3.44 8.64
CA TYR A 130 0.24 3.96 8.35
C TYR A 130 1.14 3.98 9.59
N ILE A 131 0.60 4.34 10.76
CA ILE A 131 1.33 4.22 12.04
C ILE A 131 1.70 2.76 12.31
N GLY A 132 0.81 1.81 12.02
CA GLY A 132 1.09 0.39 12.09
C GLY A 132 2.25 -0.05 11.19
N ILE A 133 2.30 0.43 9.94
CA ILE A 133 3.41 0.17 9.01
C ILE A 133 4.71 0.77 9.55
N LEU A 134 4.66 2.00 10.06
CA LEU A 134 5.83 2.67 10.62
C LEU A 134 6.42 1.88 11.79
N LEU A 135 5.59 1.43 12.73
CA LEU A 135 6.03 0.59 13.84
C LEU A 135 6.58 -0.76 13.36
N LEU A 136 5.99 -1.32 12.30
CA LEU A 136 6.47 -2.55 11.68
C LEU A 136 7.87 -2.36 11.08
N CYS A 137 8.11 -1.27 10.37
CA CYS A 137 9.40 -0.91 9.78
C CYS A 137 10.50 -0.72 10.85
N PHE A 138 10.22 0.01 11.93
CA PHE A 138 11.19 0.17 13.02
C PHE A 138 11.55 -1.17 13.68
N LYS A 139 10.56 -2.01 13.97
CA LYS A 139 10.80 -3.34 14.55
C LYS A 139 11.56 -4.28 13.60
N LEU A 140 11.26 -4.23 12.30
CA LEU A 140 12.00 -4.99 11.28
C LEU A 140 13.46 -4.51 11.17
N ASN A 141 13.70 -3.20 11.25
CA ASN A 141 15.06 -2.66 11.33
C ASN A 141 15.80 -3.18 12.57
N ASP A 142 15.14 -3.22 13.73
CA ASP A 142 15.78 -3.69 14.96
C ASP A 142 16.12 -5.18 14.92
N PHE A 143 15.23 -5.99 14.30
CA PHE A 143 15.38 -7.43 14.16
C PHE A 143 16.42 -7.81 13.09
N GLU A 144 16.36 -7.19 11.91
CA GLU A 144 17.22 -7.56 10.79
C GLU A 144 18.49 -6.70 10.64
N LYS A 145 18.60 -5.62 11.43
CA LYS A 145 19.68 -4.62 11.36
C LYS A 145 19.87 -4.05 9.94
N ASN A 146 18.78 -3.90 9.19
CA ASN A 146 18.80 -3.35 7.84
C ASN A 146 18.21 -1.92 7.81
N SER A 147 19.07 -0.95 7.51
CA SER A 147 18.73 0.48 7.45
C SER A 147 17.70 0.82 6.37
N LEU A 148 17.47 -0.04 5.37
CA LEU A 148 16.40 0.16 4.39
C LEU A 148 15.01 0.17 5.04
N TYR A 149 14.78 -0.63 6.09
CA TYR A 149 13.51 -0.62 6.82
C TYR A 149 13.32 0.69 7.59
N LEU A 150 14.40 1.21 8.18
CA LEU A 150 14.39 2.50 8.86
C LEU A 150 14.06 3.63 7.87
N ALA A 151 14.75 3.65 6.73
CA ALA A 151 14.49 4.62 5.68
C ALA A 151 13.03 4.54 5.19
N ALA A 152 12.52 3.34 4.89
CA ALA A 152 11.12 3.15 4.51
C ALA A 152 10.15 3.69 5.57
N GLY A 153 10.38 3.39 6.86
CA GLY A 153 9.55 3.88 7.96
C GLY A 153 9.51 5.41 8.07
N ILE A 154 10.65 6.08 7.92
CA ILE A 154 10.73 7.55 7.93
C ILE A 154 10.03 8.13 6.69
N LEU A 155 10.22 7.52 5.51
CA LEU A 155 9.51 7.97 4.30
C LEU A 155 8.00 7.78 4.42
N PHE A 156 7.50 6.73 5.08
CA PHE A 156 6.07 6.59 5.37
C PHE A 156 5.56 7.70 6.29
N LEU A 157 6.33 8.12 7.29
CA LEU A 157 5.95 9.24 8.17
C LEU A 157 5.78 10.54 7.38
N ILE A 158 6.77 10.87 6.55
CA ILE A 158 6.75 12.10 5.75
C ILE A 158 5.72 11.98 4.61
N GLY A 159 5.53 10.76 4.11
CA GLY A 159 4.59 10.38 3.05
C GLY A 159 3.12 10.67 3.38
N ILE A 160 2.77 10.69 4.67
CA ILE A 160 1.42 11.10 5.13
C ILE A 160 1.10 12.54 4.68
N ILE A 161 2.09 13.43 4.69
CA ILE A 161 1.94 14.84 4.27
C ILE A 161 2.23 14.99 2.77
N PHE A 162 3.23 14.25 2.28
CA PHE A 162 3.68 14.31 0.88
C PHE A 162 3.47 12.97 0.18
N PRO A 163 2.34 12.76 -0.52
CA PRO A 163 1.97 11.47 -1.11
C PRO A 163 3.04 10.88 -2.06
N ILE A 164 3.85 11.72 -2.70
CA ILE A 164 4.93 11.25 -3.57
C ILE A 164 6.04 10.51 -2.81
N LEU A 165 6.26 10.85 -1.54
CA LEU A 165 7.22 10.14 -0.68
C LEU A 165 6.66 8.81 -0.19
N ASP A 166 5.33 8.69 -0.04
CA ASP A 166 4.68 7.41 0.26
C ASP A 166 4.98 6.37 -0.81
N PHE A 167 4.90 6.78 -2.08
CA PHE A 167 5.26 5.93 -3.21
C PHE A 167 6.69 5.38 -3.10
N VAL A 168 7.65 6.23 -2.74
CA VAL A 168 9.05 5.82 -2.56
C VAL A 168 9.21 4.92 -1.32
N ALA A 169 8.44 5.15 -0.26
CA ALA A 169 8.44 4.33 0.94
C ALA A 169 8.05 2.87 0.64
N TRP A 170 7.02 2.65 -0.18
CA TRP A 170 6.60 1.33 -0.64
C TRP A 170 7.72 0.61 -1.42
N ILE A 171 8.48 1.33 -2.25
CA ILE A 171 9.62 0.78 -2.99
C ILE A 171 10.73 0.33 -2.04
N LEU A 172 11.12 1.19 -1.08
CA LEU A 172 12.17 0.85 -0.13
C LEU A 172 11.78 -0.34 0.73
N LEU A 173 10.52 -0.40 1.18
CA LEU A 173 10.00 -1.55 1.93
C LEU A 173 10.05 -2.84 1.10
N TYR A 174 9.75 -2.77 -0.20
CA TYR A 174 9.85 -3.92 -1.10
C TYR A 174 11.29 -4.43 -1.20
N ILE A 175 12.24 -3.53 -1.44
CA ILE A 175 13.67 -3.89 -1.59
C ILE A 175 14.20 -4.48 -0.28
N ALA A 176 13.87 -3.87 0.86
CA ALA A 176 14.24 -4.37 2.18
C ALA A 176 13.77 -5.82 2.37
N LEU A 177 12.49 -6.09 2.09
CA LEU A 177 11.89 -7.44 2.18
C LEU A 177 12.56 -8.46 1.23
N VAL A 178 12.96 -8.04 0.03
CA VAL A 178 13.68 -8.93 -0.90
C VAL A 178 15.05 -9.30 -0.35
N GLU A 179 15.77 -8.34 0.22
CA GLU A 179 17.08 -8.58 0.81
C GLU A 179 16.99 -9.53 2.00
N SER A 180 16.00 -9.35 2.88
CA SER A 180 15.68 -10.22 4.00
C SER A 180 15.45 -11.66 3.59
N LEU A 181 14.60 -11.86 2.57
CA LEU A 181 14.29 -13.18 2.04
C LEU A 181 15.52 -13.83 1.41
N ARG A 182 16.37 -13.05 0.74
CA ARG A 182 17.63 -13.56 0.18
C ARG A 182 18.57 -14.03 1.28
N LYS A 183 18.72 -13.25 2.37
CA LYS A 183 19.53 -13.63 3.54
C LYS A 183 19.01 -14.91 4.20
N ALA A 184 17.71 -14.99 4.45
CA ALA A 184 17.07 -16.17 5.05
C ALA A 184 17.26 -17.44 4.20
N ASN A 185 17.05 -17.35 2.88
CA ASN A 185 17.23 -18.48 1.96
C ASN A 185 18.70 -18.92 1.88
N SER A 186 19.64 -17.96 1.94
CA SER A 186 21.07 -18.27 1.91
C SER A 186 21.50 -19.02 3.17
N GLN A 187 20.97 -18.64 4.33
CA GLN A 187 21.21 -19.33 5.61
C GLN A 187 20.59 -20.73 5.65
N ALA A 188 19.36 -20.89 5.12
CA ALA A 188 18.70 -22.20 5.05
C ALA A 188 19.46 -23.22 4.17
N THR A 189 20.20 -22.74 3.16
CA THR A 189 20.99 -23.59 2.26
C THR A 189 22.33 -24.02 2.88
N GLN A 190 22.77 -23.38 3.96
CA GLN A 190 24.06 -23.65 4.63
C GLN A 190 23.98 -24.69 5.75
N ILE A 191 22.82 -25.30 6.01
CA ILE A 191 22.70 -26.40 6.99
C ILE A 191 23.32 -27.66 6.34
N PRO A 192 24.48 -28.16 6.80
CA PRO A 192 25.09 -29.34 6.22
C PRO A 192 24.18 -30.57 6.39
N PRO A 193 24.18 -31.52 5.44
CA PRO A 193 23.42 -32.75 5.58
C PRO A 193 23.83 -33.42 6.89
N PHE A 194 22.82 -33.81 7.70
CA PHE A 194 22.99 -34.64 8.89
C PHE A 194 23.88 -35.83 8.50
N THR A 195 25.15 -35.84 8.91
CA THR A 195 25.99 -37.02 8.82
C THR A 195 25.55 -37.93 9.97
N PRO A 196 24.85 -39.04 9.73
CA PRO A 196 24.55 -39.98 10.80
C PRO A 196 25.88 -40.43 11.43
N SER A 197 26.04 -40.23 12.74
CA SER A 197 27.21 -40.71 13.46
C SER A 197 27.24 -42.24 13.40
N PRO A 198 28.40 -42.89 13.15
CA PRO A 198 28.49 -44.34 13.16
C PRO A 198 28.04 -44.86 14.53
N GLN A 199 26.99 -45.68 14.56
CA GLN A 199 26.57 -46.38 15.77
C GLN A 199 27.71 -47.29 16.23
N PRO A 200 28.08 -47.32 17.52
CA PRO A 200 29.05 -48.29 18.02
C PRO A 200 28.44 -49.69 17.88
N LEU A 201 29.14 -50.58 17.18
CA LEU A 201 28.83 -52.00 17.13
C LEU A 201 28.95 -52.55 18.56
N ALA A 202 27.81 -52.98 19.12
CA ALA A 202 27.75 -53.77 20.33
C ALA A 202 27.90 -55.26 20.00
#